data_AF-A0A2D4SR02-F1
#
_entry.id   AF-A0A2D4SR02-F1
#
_cell.length_a   1.000
_cell.length_b   1.000
_cell.length_c   1.000
_cell.angle_alpha   90.00
_cell.angle_beta   90.00
_cell.angle_gamma   90.00
#
_symmetry.space_group_name_H-M   'P 1'
#
loop_
_entity.id
_entity.type
_entity.pdbx_description
1 polymer ?
#
loop_
_entity_poly.entity_id
_entity_poly.type
_entity_poly.pdbx_seq_one_letter_code
_entity_poly.pdbx_strand_id
1 'polypeptide(L)'
;MNEVSPDVVHLFSILKQVEERSKILKWAKTRPWRRSTHIWYESELLVVDLHDLNTKLAKESIHQCLDTLDEFETGALCFVTGMGKNSPGNVAKNRKMVMNLLRKKARKKESWSIHSPGMGRITLVFNPDKAPRSATGQLAPELKFAIGLFAFMLVFSMLHSCWPQ
;
A
#
# COMPACT_ATOMS: atom_id res chain seq x y z
N MET A 1 17.39 17.84 12.83
CA MET A 1 17.46 17.14 11.53
C MET A 1 16.64 15.88 11.66
N ASN A 2 15.55 15.74 10.90
CA ASN A 2 14.79 14.48 10.91
C ASN A 2 15.66 13.42 10.23
N GLU A 3 16.06 12.41 10.99
CA GLU A 3 16.81 11.27 10.47
C GLU A 3 15.94 10.54 9.44
N VAL A 4 16.46 10.37 8.23
CA VAL A 4 15.76 9.65 7.16
C VAL A 4 15.84 8.17 7.51
N SER A 5 14.69 7.51 7.62
CA SER A 5 14.61 6.09 7.97
C SER A 5 15.52 5.20 7.09
N PRO A 6 16.22 4.21 7.67
CA PRO A 6 17.04 3.25 6.92
C PRO A 6 16.31 2.58 5.77
N ASP A 7 15.03 2.24 5.94
CA ASP A 7 14.22 1.62 4.89
C ASP A 7 14.01 2.53 3.68
N VAL A 8 13.87 3.85 3.91
CA VAL A 8 13.75 4.83 2.81
C VAL A 8 15.07 4.95 2.08
N VAL A 9 16.20 5.00 2.82
CA VAL A 9 17.54 5.02 2.23
C VAL A 9 17.78 3.77 1.39
N HIS A 10 17.39 2.61 1.89
CA HIS A 10 17.46 1.33 1.18
C HIS A 10 16.63 1.35 -0.11
N LEU A 11 15.35 1.71 -0.01
CA LEU A 11 14.49 1.85 -1.20
C LEU A 11 15.04 2.86 -2.21
N PHE A 12 15.65 3.95 -1.71
CA PHE A 12 16.29 4.90 -2.58
C PHE A 12 17.43 4.25 -3.34
N SER A 13 18.26 3.46 -2.67
CA SER A 13 19.36 2.73 -3.29
C SER A 13 18.87 1.77 -4.38
N ILE A 14 17.98 0.83 -4.04
CA ILE A 14 17.59 -0.24 -4.96
C ILE A 14 16.80 0.32 -6.16
N LEU A 15 15.90 1.29 -5.95
CA LEU A 15 15.05 1.83 -7.01
C LEU A 15 15.70 2.93 -7.86
N LYS A 16 17.01 3.20 -7.69
CA LYS A 16 17.73 4.25 -8.44
C LYS A 16 17.61 4.07 -9.95
N GLN A 17 17.79 2.85 -10.44
CA GLN A 17 17.72 2.55 -11.87
C GLN A 17 16.29 2.63 -12.43
N VAL A 18 15.28 2.38 -11.57
CA VAL A 18 13.88 2.58 -11.95
C VAL A 18 13.59 4.06 -12.19
N GLU A 19 14.07 4.96 -11.32
CA GLU A 19 13.95 6.40 -11.51
C GLU A 19 14.64 6.86 -12.81
N GLU A 20 15.87 6.43 -13.06
CA GLU A 20 16.58 6.81 -14.29
C GLU A 20 15.84 6.37 -15.55
N ARG A 21 15.33 5.14 -15.55
CA ARG A 21 14.58 4.59 -16.69
C ARG A 21 13.16 5.14 -16.79
N SER A 22 12.60 5.74 -15.74
CA SER A 22 11.27 6.37 -15.80
C SER A 22 11.32 7.66 -16.64
N LYS A 23 12.48 8.31 -16.74
CA LYS A 23 12.67 9.57 -17.49
C LYS A 23 12.35 9.48 -18.98
N ILE A 24 12.40 8.28 -19.57
CA ILE A 24 12.10 8.07 -21.00
C ILE A 24 10.60 7.87 -21.26
N LEU A 25 9.77 7.79 -20.22
CA LEU A 25 8.32 7.63 -20.38
C LEU A 25 7.71 8.87 -21.05
N LYS A 26 6.70 8.67 -21.90
CA LYS A 26 6.03 9.75 -22.65
C LYS A 26 5.49 10.86 -21.75
N TRP A 27 5.07 10.52 -20.53
CA TRP A 27 4.52 11.44 -19.54
C TRP A 27 5.54 11.93 -18.49
N ALA A 28 6.81 11.53 -18.57
CA ALA A 28 7.81 11.87 -17.55
C ALA A 28 8.04 13.39 -17.40
N LYS A 29 7.77 14.18 -18.45
CA LYS A 29 7.87 15.64 -18.41
C LYS A 29 6.83 16.28 -17.49
N THR A 30 5.62 15.72 -17.42
CA THR A 30 4.51 16.27 -16.64
C THR A 30 4.27 15.51 -15.34
N ARG A 31 4.62 14.22 -15.31
CA ARG A 31 4.41 13.29 -14.20
C ARG A 31 5.67 12.45 -13.97
N PRO A 32 6.76 13.07 -13.48
CA PRO A 32 8.01 12.37 -13.24
C PRO A 32 7.88 11.46 -12.01
N TRP A 33 8.18 10.18 -12.20
CA TRP A 33 8.35 9.28 -11.07
C TRP A 33 9.72 9.53 -10.42
N ARG A 34 9.72 9.96 -9.15
CA ARG A 34 10.93 10.26 -8.38
C ARG A 34 10.89 9.52 -7.04
N ARG A 35 12.02 8.93 -6.65
CA ARG A 35 12.15 8.28 -5.34
C ARG A 35 11.78 9.22 -4.18
N SER A 36 12.16 10.49 -4.28
CA SER A 36 11.89 11.52 -3.26
C SER A 36 10.42 11.91 -3.10
N THR A 37 9.56 11.63 -4.07
CA THR A 37 8.13 11.97 -4.01
C THR A 37 7.20 10.75 -4.04
N HIS A 38 7.73 9.58 -4.41
CA HIS A 38 6.96 8.34 -4.56
C HIS A 38 7.31 7.27 -3.52
N ILE A 39 8.23 7.58 -2.60
CA ILE A 39 8.58 6.72 -1.48
C ILE A 39 8.52 7.56 -0.22
N TRP A 40 7.66 7.16 0.72
CA TRP A 40 7.47 7.88 1.98
C TRP A 40 6.90 6.94 3.04
N TYR A 41 6.95 7.38 4.30
CA TYR A 41 6.17 6.79 5.36
C TYR A 41 4.82 7.50 5.48
N GLU A 42 3.75 6.72 5.46
CA GLU A 42 2.41 7.19 5.85
C GLU A 42 2.11 6.65 7.25
N SER A 43 2.22 7.53 8.24
CA SER A 43 2.35 7.16 9.65
C SER A 43 3.55 6.22 9.84
N GLU A 44 3.31 4.91 10.02
CA GLU A 44 4.36 3.90 10.21
C GLU A 44 4.48 2.93 9.02
N LEU A 45 3.61 3.08 8.01
CA LEU A 45 3.59 2.20 6.85
C LEU A 45 4.47 2.78 5.75
N LEU A 46 5.48 2.02 5.34
CA LEU A 46 6.33 2.38 4.21
C LEU A 46 5.56 2.19 2.90
N VAL A 47 5.48 3.26 2.12
CA VAL A 47 4.71 3.34 0.88
C VAL A 47 5.66 3.48 -0.31
N VAL A 48 5.40 2.67 -1.34
CA VAL A 48 6.01 2.76 -2.67
C VAL A 48 4.90 3.00 -3.68
N ASP A 49 4.87 4.20 -4.25
CA ASP A 49 3.89 4.57 -5.24
C ASP A 49 4.36 4.22 -6.65
N LEU A 50 3.57 3.45 -7.38
CA LEU A 50 3.86 2.93 -8.71
C LEU A 50 2.99 3.60 -9.79
N HIS A 51 2.17 4.60 -9.45
CA HIS A 51 1.14 5.09 -10.35
C HIS A 51 1.68 5.82 -11.59
N ASP A 52 2.86 6.44 -11.48
CA ASP A 52 3.55 7.14 -12.59
C ASP A 52 4.50 6.22 -13.38
N LEU A 53 4.59 4.94 -13.01
CA LEU A 53 5.36 3.93 -13.73
C LEU A 53 4.49 3.17 -14.75
N ASN A 54 5.09 2.84 -15.88
CA ASN A 54 4.51 1.82 -16.76
C ASN A 54 4.60 0.43 -16.09
N THR A 55 3.86 -0.55 -16.62
CA THR A 55 3.78 -1.88 -16.00
C THR A 55 5.12 -2.60 -15.93
N LYS A 56 6.05 -2.35 -16.87
CA LYS A 56 7.39 -2.96 -16.87
C LYS A 56 8.21 -2.45 -15.67
N LEU A 57 8.28 -1.14 -15.49
CA LEU A 57 9.02 -0.52 -14.39
C LEU A 57 8.35 -0.76 -13.03
N ALA A 58 7.01 -0.76 -12.97
CA ALA A 58 6.28 -1.12 -11.76
C ALA A 58 6.57 -2.57 -11.33
N LYS A 59 6.59 -3.51 -12.28
CA LYS A 59 6.93 -4.91 -12.01
C LYS A 59 8.37 -5.05 -11.51
N GLU A 60 9.30 -4.35 -12.14
CA GLU A 60 10.72 -4.32 -11.76
C GLU A 60 10.91 -3.80 -10.33
N SER A 61 10.22 -2.70 -9.99
CA SER A 61 10.26 -2.12 -8.63
C SER A 61 9.82 -3.13 -7.57
N ILE A 62 8.70 -3.83 -7.82
CA ILE A 62 8.19 -4.84 -6.89
C ILE A 62 9.19 -5.99 -6.75
N HIS A 63 9.79 -6.46 -7.84
CA HIS A 63 10.81 -7.50 -7.75
C HIS A 63 11.99 -7.07 -6.89
N GLN A 64 12.53 -5.87 -7.11
CA GLN A 64 13.66 -5.36 -6.30
C GLN A 64 13.29 -5.25 -4.82
N CYS A 65 12.09 -4.77 -4.48
CA CYS A 65 11.62 -4.76 -3.10
C CYS A 65 11.49 -6.18 -2.51
N LEU A 66 10.91 -7.11 -3.27
CA LEU A 66 10.69 -8.48 -2.79
C LEU A 66 11.97 -9.30 -2.62
N ASP A 67 13.00 -8.98 -3.40
CA ASP A 67 14.27 -9.70 -3.39
C ASP A 67 15.22 -9.18 -2.28
N THR A 68 14.82 -8.12 -1.55
CA THR A 68 15.61 -7.48 -0.47
C THR A 68 14.80 -7.28 0.83
N LEU A 69 13.71 -8.04 1.02
CA LEU A 69 12.79 -7.85 2.16
C LEU A 69 13.43 -8.08 3.54
N ASP A 70 14.48 -8.89 3.60
CA ASP A 70 15.25 -9.18 4.81
C ASP A 70 16.10 -7.99 5.28
N GLU A 71 16.37 -7.03 4.39
CA GLU A 71 17.10 -5.80 4.70
C GLU A 71 16.21 -4.70 5.30
N PHE A 72 14.88 -4.88 5.30
CA PHE A 72 13.94 -3.90 5.87
C PHE A 72 13.79 -4.05 7.39
N GLU A 73 13.75 -2.91 8.07
CA GLU A 73 13.37 -2.79 9.47
C GLU A 73 11.86 -2.96 9.65
N THR A 74 11.05 -2.39 8.76
CA THR A 74 9.60 -2.62 8.76
C THR A 74 9.25 -4.04 8.32
N GLY A 75 8.12 -4.55 8.83
CA GLY A 75 7.56 -5.84 8.41
C GLY A 75 6.50 -5.76 7.29
N ALA A 76 6.25 -4.56 6.76
CA ALA A 76 5.23 -4.37 5.73
C ALA A 76 5.59 -3.29 4.69
N LEU A 77 5.15 -3.50 3.45
CA LEU A 77 5.25 -2.54 2.35
C LEU A 77 3.88 -2.30 1.73
N CYS A 78 3.55 -1.04 1.47
CA CYS A 78 2.34 -0.66 0.74
C CYS A 78 2.67 -0.19 -0.67
N PHE A 79 2.07 -0.84 -1.67
CA PHE A 79 2.17 -0.45 -3.06
C PHE A 79 0.94 0.35 -3.49
N VAL A 80 1.14 1.59 -3.94
CA VAL A 80 0.09 2.38 -4.59
C VAL A 80 0.15 2.13 -6.10
N THR A 81 -0.96 1.74 -6.71
CA THR A 81 -1.04 1.28 -8.10
C THR A 81 -1.85 2.23 -8.99
N GLY A 82 -2.33 3.33 -8.41
CA GLY A 82 -3.27 4.25 -9.03
C GLY A 82 -4.71 3.70 -9.14
N MET A 83 -5.66 4.59 -9.42
CA MET A 83 -7.09 4.23 -9.55
C MET A 83 -7.51 3.83 -10.97
N GLY A 84 -6.60 3.90 -11.96
CA GLY A 84 -6.91 3.59 -13.36
C GLY A 84 -7.77 4.61 -14.11
N LYS A 85 -8.25 5.68 -13.45
CA LYS A 85 -9.15 6.71 -14.02
C LYS A 85 -8.62 7.42 -15.28
N ASN A 86 -7.29 7.47 -15.45
CA ASN A 86 -6.63 8.11 -16.58
C ASN A 86 -5.90 7.11 -17.50
N SER A 87 -6.16 5.81 -17.31
CA SER A 87 -5.60 4.74 -18.14
C SER A 87 -6.55 4.40 -19.29
N PRO A 88 -6.06 4.09 -20.50
CA PRO A 88 -6.93 3.60 -21.59
C PRO A 88 -7.76 2.39 -21.11
N GLY A 89 -9.09 2.52 -21.17
CA GLY A 89 -10.05 1.50 -20.72
C GLY A 89 -10.37 1.50 -19.22
N ASN A 90 -9.99 2.53 -18.45
CA ASN A 90 -10.24 2.63 -17.00
C ASN A 90 -9.69 1.46 -16.15
N VAL A 91 -8.78 0.66 -16.70
CA VAL A 91 -8.20 -0.50 -16.00
C VAL A 91 -6.92 -0.09 -15.30
N ALA A 92 -6.86 -0.30 -13.99
CA ALA A 92 -5.62 -0.26 -13.22
C ALA A 92 -4.76 -1.50 -13.56
N LYS A 93 -4.11 -1.50 -14.74
CA LYS A 93 -3.25 -2.61 -15.21
C LYS A 93 -2.20 -3.01 -14.17
N ASN A 94 -1.64 -2.03 -13.48
CA ASN A 94 -0.67 -2.26 -12.42
C ASN A 94 -1.28 -3.01 -11.24
N ARG A 95 -2.52 -2.72 -10.82
CA ARG A 95 -3.17 -3.38 -9.68
C ARG A 95 -3.28 -4.89 -9.84
N LYS A 96 -3.79 -5.36 -10.99
CA LYS A 96 -3.92 -6.81 -11.26
C LYS A 96 -2.55 -7.49 -11.30
N MET A 97 -1.57 -6.83 -11.92
CA MET A 97 -0.19 -7.33 -11.98
C MET A 97 0.44 -7.45 -10.59
N VAL A 98 0.37 -6.39 -9.77
CA VAL A 98 0.90 -6.36 -8.40
C VAL A 98 0.25 -7.45 -7.56
N MET A 99 -1.08 -7.54 -7.56
CA MET A 99 -1.81 -8.54 -6.78
C MET A 99 -1.41 -9.97 -7.17
N ASN A 100 -1.27 -10.26 -8.46
CA ASN A 100 -0.86 -11.58 -8.93
C ASN A 100 0.57 -11.93 -8.50
N LEU A 101 1.49 -10.97 -8.60
CA LEU A 101 2.90 -11.14 -8.23
C LEU A 101 3.04 -11.40 -6.72
N LEU A 102 2.40 -10.56 -5.90
CA LEU A 102 2.41 -10.72 -4.45
C LEU A 102 1.78 -12.04 -4.03
N ARG A 103 0.61 -12.41 -4.56
CA ARG A 103 -0.04 -13.70 -4.26
C ARG A 103 0.84 -14.89 -4.60
N LYS A 104 1.55 -14.83 -5.74
CA LYS A 104 2.48 -15.90 -6.14
C LYS A 104 3.63 -16.06 -5.16
N LYS A 105 4.15 -14.98 -4.59
CA LYS A 105 5.24 -15.01 -3.62
C LYS A 105 4.74 -15.39 -2.21
N ALA A 106 3.62 -14.82 -1.76
CA ALA A 106 3.00 -15.14 -0.47
C ALA A 106 2.58 -16.62 -0.35
N ARG A 107 2.13 -17.26 -1.44
CA ARG A 107 1.85 -18.71 -1.44
C ARG A 107 3.03 -19.60 -1.06
N LYS A 108 4.26 -19.09 -1.12
CA LYS A 108 5.48 -19.82 -0.76
C LYS A 108 5.94 -19.55 0.68
N LYS A 109 5.25 -18.68 1.41
CA LYS A 109 5.64 -18.17 2.74
C LYS A 109 4.39 -18.02 3.60
N GLU A 110 4.14 -18.98 4.49
CA GLU A 110 2.91 -19.04 5.29
C GLU A 110 2.68 -17.81 6.17
N SER A 111 3.76 -17.14 6.60
CA SER A 111 3.67 -15.92 7.42
C SER A 111 3.30 -14.65 6.64
N TRP A 112 3.22 -14.71 5.31
CA TRP A 112 2.94 -13.52 4.50
C TRP A 112 1.45 -13.33 4.27
N SER A 113 0.96 -12.11 4.49
CA SER A 113 -0.41 -11.73 4.20
C SER A 113 -0.48 -10.53 3.27
N ILE A 114 -1.58 -10.44 2.51
CA ILE A 114 -1.83 -9.36 1.56
C ILE A 114 -3.14 -8.69 1.93
N HIS A 115 -3.07 -7.39 2.19
CA HIS A 115 -4.20 -6.55 2.53
C HIS A 115 -4.44 -5.53 1.41
N SER A 116 -5.69 -5.14 1.19
CA SER A 116 -6.05 -4.14 0.18
C SER A 116 -7.04 -3.15 0.79
N PRO A 117 -6.58 -2.24 1.67
CA PRO A 117 -7.45 -1.40 2.50
C PRO A 117 -8.24 -0.33 1.72
N GLY A 118 -7.98 -0.14 0.43
CA GLY A 118 -8.69 0.84 -0.37
C GLY A 118 -8.37 0.78 -1.86
N MET A 119 -8.95 1.71 -2.61
CA MET A 119 -8.84 1.76 -4.06
C MET A 119 -7.41 2.12 -4.49
N GLY A 120 -6.77 1.20 -5.22
CA GLY A 120 -5.41 1.41 -5.74
C GLY A 120 -4.28 1.06 -4.78
N ARG A 121 -4.56 0.66 -3.53
CA ARG A 121 -3.52 0.28 -2.56
C ARG A 121 -3.47 -1.24 -2.37
N ILE A 122 -2.27 -1.78 -2.21
CA ILE A 122 -2.02 -3.18 -1.88
C ILE A 122 -0.87 -3.25 -0.89
N THR A 123 -1.13 -3.73 0.32
CA THR A 123 -0.14 -3.89 1.37
C THR A 123 0.29 -5.35 1.46
N LEU A 124 1.60 -5.59 1.43
CA LEU A 124 2.22 -6.86 1.78
C LEU A 124 2.72 -6.77 3.22
N VAL A 125 2.29 -7.69 4.07
CA VAL A 125 2.91 -7.97 5.37
C VAL A 125 3.78 -9.20 5.20
N PHE A 126 5.08 -9.07 5.39
CA PHE A 126 6.07 -10.14 5.21
C PHE A 126 6.76 -10.53 6.53
N ASN A 127 6.67 -9.67 7.55
CA ASN A 127 7.05 -9.97 8.93
C ASN A 127 5.99 -9.38 9.88
N PRO A 128 5.02 -10.19 10.37
CA PRO A 128 3.96 -9.70 11.25
C PRO A 128 4.45 -9.04 12.54
N ASP A 129 5.56 -9.50 13.11
CA ASP A 129 6.10 -8.99 14.39
C ASP A 129 6.70 -7.59 14.25
N LYS A 130 7.14 -7.23 13.04
CA LYS A 130 7.67 -5.90 12.69
C LYS A 130 6.67 -5.04 11.92
N ALA A 131 5.48 -5.55 11.62
CA ALA A 131 4.51 -4.84 10.78
C ALA A 131 3.73 -3.80 11.60
N PRO A 132 3.59 -2.57 11.11
CA PRO A 132 2.78 -1.56 11.79
C PRO A 132 1.31 -1.98 11.79
N ARG A 133 0.55 -1.58 12.81
CA ARG A 133 -0.89 -1.94 12.95
C ARG A 133 -1.73 -1.49 11.75
N SER A 134 -1.34 -0.38 11.11
CA SER A 134 -1.98 0.13 9.90
C SER A 134 -1.85 -0.82 8.69
N ALA A 135 -0.85 -1.71 8.66
CA ALA A 135 -0.61 -2.63 7.57
C ALA A 135 -1.58 -3.82 7.55
N THR A 136 -2.06 -4.25 8.72
CA THR A 136 -2.90 -5.46 8.86
C THR A 136 -4.38 -5.19 8.60
N GLY A 137 -4.77 -3.93 8.40
CA GLY A 137 -6.17 -3.53 8.25
C GLY A 137 -7.02 -3.75 9.50
N GLN A 138 -6.39 -4.00 10.65
CA GLN A 138 -7.07 -4.02 11.94
C GLN A 138 -7.44 -2.58 12.30
N LEU A 139 -8.74 -2.23 12.22
CA LEU A 139 -9.26 -1.03 12.87
C LEU A 139 -8.79 -1.03 14.33
N ALA A 140 -8.33 0.13 14.81
CA ALA A 140 -8.00 0.30 16.22
C ALA A 140 -9.18 -0.22 17.07
N PRO A 141 -8.92 -0.98 18.15
CA PRO A 141 -9.98 -1.53 19.00
C PRO A 141 -11.00 -0.46 19.43
N GLU A 142 -10.51 0.75 19.72
CA GLU A 142 -11.30 1.93 20.07
C GLU A 142 -12.32 2.32 18.98
N LEU A 143 -11.93 2.25 17.71
CA LEU A 143 -12.78 2.58 16.58
C LEU A 143 -13.82 1.47 16.31
N LYS A 144 -13.47 0.20 16.56
CA LYS A 144 -14.44 -0.91 16.53
C LYS A 144 -15.50 -0.75 17.63
N PHE A 145 -15.07 -0.36 18.83
CA PHE A 145 -15.98 -0.06 19.93
C PHE A 145 -16.89 1.13 19.61
N ALA A 146 -16.34 2.23 19.08
CA ALA A 146 -17.12 3.41 18.70
C ALA A 146 -18.18 3.09 17.62
N ILE A 147 -17.82 2.32 16.59
CA ILE A 147 -18.77 1.87 15.56
C ILE A 147 -19.86 0.98 16.16
N GLY A 148 -19.49 0.04 17.05
CA GLY A 148 -20.44 -0.83 17.74
C GLY A 148 -21.41 -0.06 18.64
N LEU A 149 -20.91 0.93 19.38
CA LEU A 149 -21.69 1.76 20.29
C LEU A 149 -22.64 2.70 19.52
N PHE A 150 -22.20 3.24 18.39
CA PHE A 150 -23.04 4.03 17.48
C PHE A 150 -24.15 3.18 16.83
N ALA A 151 -23.81 1.97 16.35
CA ALA A 151 -24.81 1.05 15.81
C ALA A 151 -25.84 0.62 16.85
N PHE A 152 -25.41 0.37 18.10
CA PHE A 152 -26.30 0.07 19.22
C PHE A 152 -27.23 1.23 19.54
N MET A 153 -26.72 2.47 19.60
CA MET A 153 -27.53 3.67 19.82
C MET A 153 -28.59 3.89 18.73
N LEU A 154 -28.24 3.65 17.46
CA LEU A 154 -29.20 3.75 16.35
C LEU A 154 -30.33 2.72 16.46
N VAL A 155 -30.00 1.46 16.77
CA VAL A 155 -31.01 0.40 16.96
C VAL A 155 -31.89 0.70 18.17
N PHE A 156 -31.30 1.16 19.28
CA PHE A 156 -32.03 1.49 20.50
C PHE A 156 -32.99 2.68 20.31
N SER A 157 -32.56 3.69 19.55
CA SER A 157 -33.39 4.85 19.19
C SER A 157 -34.56 4.47 18.29
N MET A 158 -34.38 3.55 17.33
CA MET A 158 -35.47 3.06 16.48
C MET A 158 -36.47 2.20 17.25
N LEU A 159 -36.02 1.39 18.21
CA LEU A 159 -36.89 0.56 19.05
C LEU A 159 -37.75 1.40 20.02
N HIS A 160 -37.22 2.49 20.57
CA HIS A 160 -37.98 3.40 21.44
C HIS A 160 -38.95 4.32 20.67
N SER A 161 -38.80 4.44 19.35
CA SER A 161 -39.69 5.25 18.50
C SER A 161 -40.94 4.50 18.02
N CYS A 162 -41.08 3.21 18.34
CA CYS A 162 -42.16 2.33 17.90
C CYS A 162 -43.18 1.97 18.99
N TRP A 163 -43.24 2.70 20.11
CA TRP A 163 -44.33 2.55 21.07
C TRP A 163 -45.40 3.63 20.82
N PRO A 164 -46.54 3.30 20.18
CA PRO A 164 -47.67 4.22 20.14
C PRO A 164 -48.26 4.31 21.54
N GLN A 165 -48.48 5.54 22.02
CA GLN A 165 -49.41 5.82 23.12
C GLN A 165 -50.85 5.60 22.65
#